data_AF-A0A496AI32-F1
#
_entry.id   AF-A0A496AI32-F1
#
_cell.length_a   1.000
_cell.length_b   1.000
_cell.length_c   1.000
_cell.angle_alpha   90.00
_cell.angle_beta   90.00
_cell.angle_gamma   90.00
#
_symmetry.space_group_name_H-M   'P 1'
#
loop_
_entity.id
_entity.type
_entity.pdbx_description
1 polymer ?
#
loop_
_entity_poly.entity_id
_entity_poly.type
_entity_poly.pdbx_seq_one_letter_code
_entity_poly.pdbx_strand_id
1 'polypeptide(L)'
;MPTEQASAKTLMYIVCVIGIIFSIVMVILFFNAAPARSYIEDHLKSTEASDCLKCHLVGDEESPTMPHLNLGRCVLCHGLAKEPR
;
A
#
# COMPACT_ATOMS: atom_id res chain seq x y z
N MET A 1 47.94 3.23 5.36
CA MET A 1 46.99 2.11 5.29
C MET A 1 46.56 1.99 3.85
N PRO A 2 46.80 0.86 3.16
CA PRO A 2 46.31 0.70 1.80
C PRO A 2 44.79 0.67 1.89
N THR A 3 44.12 1.64 1.29
CA THR A 3 42.68 1.58 1.09
C THR A 3 42.45 0.52 0.03
N GLU A 4 42.00 -0.67 0.41
CA GLU A 4 41.47 -1.64 -0.56
C GLU A 4 40.36 -0.92 -1.34
N GLN A 5 40.68 -0.52 -2.56
CA GLN A 5 39.68 0.04 -3.45
C GLN A 5 38.72 -1.09 -3.80
N ALA A 6 37.49 -1.01 -3.32
CA ALA A 6 36.45 -1.95 -3.69
C ALA A 6 36.38 -2.03 -5.21
N SER A 7 36.53 -3.24 -5.76
CA SER A 7 36.41 -3.47 -7.19
C SER A 7 35.06 -2.94 -7.69
N ALA A 8 35.03 -2.33 -8.89
CA ALA A 8 33.81 -1.80 -9.49
C ALA A 8 32.68 -2.85 -9.55
N LYS A 9 33.04 -4.13 -9.69
CA LYS A 9 32.07 -5.25 -9.64
C LYS A 9 31.46 -5.40 -8.25
N THR A 10 32.27 -5.35 -7.19
CA THR A 10 31.81 -5.41 -5.80
C THR A 10 30.88 -4.22 -5.49
N LEU A 11 31.25 -3.01 -5.92
CA LEU A 11 30.40 -1.83 -5.74
C LEU A 11 29.06 -1.98 -6.46
N MET A 12 29.05 -2.48 -7.69
CA MET A 12 27.81 -2.73 -8.44
C MET A 12 26.89 -3.72 -7.71
N TYR A 13 27.42 -4.83 -7.20
CA TYR A 13 26.61 -5.79 -6.44
C TYR A 13 25.99 -5.16 -5.20
N ILE A 14 26.76 -4.36 -4.45
CA ILE A 14 26.26 -3.64 -3.27
C ILE A 14 25.11 -2.70 -3.66
N VAL A 15 25.28 -1.91 -4.73
CA VAL A 15 24.25 -0.98 -5.22
C VAL A 15 23.00 -1.75 -5.66
N CYS A 16 23.14 -2.86 -6.37
CA CYS A 16 22.00 -3.69 -6.77
C CYS A 16 21.24 -4.26 -5.57
N VAL A 17 21.96 -4.76 -4.55
CA VAL A 17 21.33 -5.29 -3.33
C VAL A 17 20.57 -4.19 -2.60
N ILE A 18 21.17 -3.01 -2.42
CA ILE A 18 20.50 -1.86 -1.79
C ILE A 18 19.27 -1.45 -2.61
N GLY A 19 19.39 -1.40 -3.94
CA GLY A 19 18.28 -1.10 -4.84
C GLY A 19 17.11 -2.07 -4.68
N ILE A 20 17.39 -3.37 -4.62
CA ILE A 20 16.36 -4.41 -4.42
C ILE A 20 15.68 -4.24 -3.05
N ILE A 21 16.45 -4.05 -1.99
CA ILE A 21 15.90 -3.84 -0.63
C ILE A 21 15.00 -2.60 -0.62
N PHE A 22 15.47 -1.49 -1.19
CA PHE A 22 14.72 -0.25 -1.26
C PHE A 22 13.42 -0.42 -2.04
N SER A 23 13.46 -1.09 -3.21
CA SER A 23 12.26 -1.38 -4.00
C SER A 23 11.24 -2.20 -3.22
N ILE A 24 11.67 -3.26 -2.52
CA ILE A 24 10.77 -4.09 -1.69
C ILE A 24 10.12 -3.25 -0.58
N VAL A 25 10.92 -2.45 0.13
CA VAL A 25 10.42 -1.59 1.22
C VAL A 25 9.41 -0.57 0.69
N MET A 26 9.68 0.08 -0.44
CA MET A 26 8.75 1.02 -1.06
C MET A 26 7.41 0.37 -1.42
N VAL A 27 7.44 -0.85 -1.97
CA VAL A 27 6.21 -1.59 -2.28
C VAL A 27 5.40 -1.89 -1.02
N ILE A 28 6.06 -2.36 0.05
CA ILE A 28 5.39 -2.62 1.34
C ILE A 28 4.78 -1.34 1.91
N LEU A 29 5.53 -0.24 1.92
CA LEU A 29 5.03 1.04 2.44
C LEU A 29 3.84 1.56 1.62
N PHE A 30 3.87 1.40 0.30
CA PHE A 30 2.77 1.78 -0.57
C PHE A 30 1.47 1.03 -0.20
N PHE A 31 1.54 -0.29 0.00
CA PHE A 31 0.36 -1.08 0.39
C PHE A 31 -0.15 -0.74 1.80
N ASN A 32 0.74 -0.34 2.72
CA ASN A 32 0.38 0.02 4.10
C ASN A 32 -0.01 1.50 4.28
N ALA A 33 0.15 2.34 3.26
CA ALA A 33 -0.22 3.75 3.33
C ALA A 33 -1.73 3.99 3.25
N ALA A 34 -2.48 3.00 2.76
CA ALA A 34 -3.92 3.09 2.63
C ALA A 34 -4.60 3.08 4.01
N PRO A 35 -5.57 3.97 4.28
CA PRO A 35 -6.33 3.96 5.51
C PRO A 35 -7.14 2.68 5.64
N ALA A 36 -7.11 2.09 6.84
CA ALA A 36 -7.92 0.93 7.16
C ALA A 36 -9.41 1.29 7.20
N ARG A 37 -10.26 0.34 6.80
CA ARG A 37 -11.72 0.43 6.90
C ARG A 37 -12.14 0.37 8.37
N SER A 38 -13.05 1.27 8.76
CA SER A 38 -13.66 1.27 10.09
C SER A 38 -14.57 0.05 10.29
N TYR A 39 -14.86 -0.28 11.55
CA TYR A 39 -15.75 -1.38 11.93
C TYR A 39 -17.23 -0.95 11.90
N ILE A 40 -17.71 -0.49 10.74
CA ILE A 40 -19.13 -0.24 10.50
C ILE A 40 -19.73 -1.37 9.69
N GLU A 41 -21.05 -1.56 9.83
CA GLU A 41 -21.76 -2.67 9.19
C GLU A 41 -21.48 -2.75 7.68
N ASP A 42 -21.45 -1.61 6.99
CA ASP A 42 -21.23 -1.55 5.55
C ASP A 42 -19.83 -1.98 5.11
N HIS A 43 -18.79 -1.66 5.89
CA HIS A 43 -17.43 -2.13 5.62
C HIS A 43 -17.23 -3.63 5.86
N LEU A 44 -18.11 -4.25 6.66
CA LEU A 44 -18.06 -5.68 6.97
C LEU A 44 -18.85 -6.54 5.96
N LYS A 45 -19.79 -5.94 5.23
CA LYS A 45 -20.71 -6.65 4.31
C LYS A 45 -20.02 -7.20 3.06
N SER A 46 -19.00 -6.52 2.53
CA SER A 46 -18.39 -6.91 1.26
C SER A 46 -16.90 -6.58 1.18
N THR A 47 -16.21 -7.33 0.32
CA THR A 47 -14.82 -7.08 -0.09
C THR A 47 -14.71 -6.76 -1.57
N GLU A 48 -15.84 -6.76 -2.29
CA GLU A 48 -15.90 -6.50 -3.73
C GLU A 48 -15.86 -4.99 -4.02
N ALA A 49 -15.00 -4.58 -4.94
CA ALA A 49 -14.85 -3.16 -5.26
C ALA A 49 -16.14 -2.53 -5.80
N SER A 50 -16.97 -3.28 -6.52
CA SER A 50 -18.25 -2.78 -7.02
C SER A 50 -19.20 -2.36 -5.89
N ASP A 51 -19.12 -3.00 -4.73
CA ASP A 51 -19.91 -2.62 -3.57
C ASP A 51 -19.32 -1.39 -2.86
N CYS A 52 -18.00 -1.32 -2.71
CA CYS A 52 -17.33 -0.14 -2.15
C CYS A 52 -17.60 1.13 -2.98
N LEU A 53 -17.61 0.99 -4.31
CA LEU A 53 -17.81 2.11 -5.23
C LEU A 53 -19.26 2.63 -5.24
N LYS A 54 -20.24 1.93 -4.64
CA LYS A 54 -21.61 2.45 -4.53
C LYS A 54 -21.66 3.76 -3.74
N CYS A 55 -20.78 3.92 -2.74
CA CYS A 55 -20.68 5.15 -1.94
C CYS A 55 -19.42 5.94 -2.32
N HIS A 56 -18.26 5.28 -2.43
CA HIS A 56 -16.97 5.95 -2.62
C HIS A 56 -16.69 6.51 -4.03
N LEU A 57 -17.57 6.28 -5.01
CA LEU A 57 -17.46 6.88 -6.34
C LEU A 57 -17.94 8.34 -6.36
N VAL A 58 -19.04 8.62 -5.67
CA VAL A 58 -19.64 9.96 -5.59
C VAL A 58 -19.06 10.74 -4.41
N GLY A 59 -18.91 10.03 -3.28
CA GLY A 59 -18.48 10.57 -1.99
C GLY A 59 -19.47 11.57 -1.38
N ASP A 60 -19.60 11.51 -0.07
CA ASP A 60 -20.39 12.42 0.76
C ASP A 60 -19.66 12.70 2.08
N GLU A 61 -20.34 13.35 3.03
CA GLU A 61 -19.78 13.69 4.34
C GLU A 61 -19.33 12.44 5.12
N GLU A 62 -19.93 11.27 4.89
CA GLU A 62 -19.69 10.04 5.64
C GLU A 62 -18.78 9.05 4.89
N SER A 63 -18.70 9.18 3.56
CA SER A 63 -17.88 8.34 2.69
C SER A 63 -17.03 9.21 1.77
N PRO A 64 -15.72 9.33 1.99
CA PRO A 64 -14.88 10.13 1.10
C PRO A 64 -14.88 9.56 -0.31
N THR A 65 -14.78 10.41 -1.33
CA THR A 65 -14.43 9.92 -2.67
C THR A 65 -13.10 9.19 -2.60
N MET A 66 -12.96 8.11 -3.37
CA MET A 66 -11.71 7.36 -3.49
C MET A 66 -10.99 7.76 -4.79
N PRO A 67 -10.09 8.76 -4.76
CA PRO A 67 -9.56 9.38 -5.97
C PRO A 67 -8.43 8.59 -6.63
N HIS A 68 -8.15 7.36 -6.15
CA HIS A 68 -7.03 6.57 -6.65
C HIS A 68 -7.47 5.55 -7.71
N LEU A 69 -6.50 5.07 -8.48
CA LEU A 69 -6.69 4.12 -9.57
C LEU A 69 -7.53 2.91 -9.13
N ASN A 70 -8.47 2.50 -9.99
CA ASN A 70 -9.22 1.26 -9.79
C ASN A 70 -8.31 0.05 -10.00
N LEU A 71 -7.82 -0.50 -8.89
CA LEU A 71 -6.99 -1.71 -8.85
C LEU A 71 -7.82 -3.00 -8.67
N GLY A 72 -9.15 -2.91 -8.79
CA GLY A 72 -10.08 -4.03 -8.72
C GLY A 72 -10.38 -4.56 -7.31
N ARG A 73 -9.41 -4.62 -6.40
CA ARG A 73 -9.60 -5.11 -5.02
C ARG A 73 -9.24 -4.04 -3.98
N CYS A 74 -10.23 -3.28 -3.53
CA CYS A 74 -10.04 -2.23 -2.51
C CYS A 74 -9.41 -2.77 -1.23
N VAL A 75 -9.80 -3.99 -0.81
CA VAL A 75 -9.32 -4.65 0.41
C VAL A 75 -7.85 -5.06 0.38
N LEU A 76 -7.19 -4.97 -0.79
CA LEU A 76 -5.76 -5.26 -0.92
C LEU A 76 -4.92 -4.25 -0.13
N CYS A 77 -5.31 -2.97 -0.20
CA CYS A 77 -4.65 -1.89 0.55
C CYS A 77 -5.51 -1.46 1.75
N HIS A 78 -6.84 -1.44 1.60
CA HIS A 78 -7.77 -1.02 2.63
C HIS A 78 -8.23 -2.21 3.49
N GLY A 79 -7.34 -2.71 4.34
CA GLY A 79 -7.65 -3.75 5.34
C GLY A 79 -8.72 -3.29 6.33
N LEU A 80 -9.34 -4.22 7.07
CA LEU A 80 -10.12 -3.83 8.25
C LEU A 80 -9.16 -3.33 9.34
N ALA A 81 -9.58 -2.33 10.11
CA ALA A 81 -8.86 -1.92 11.30
C ALA A 81 -8.61 -3.14 12.21
N LYS A 82 -7.56 -3.11 13.03
CA LYS A 82 -7.27 -4.23 13.96
C LYS A 82 -8.13 -4.19 15.22
N GLU A 83 -8.66 -3.01 15.55
CA GLU A 83 -9.50 -2.75 16.70
C GLU A 83 -10.73 -1.95 16.24
N PRO A 84 -11.92 -2.24 16.79
CA PRO A 84 -13.08 -1.36 16.62
C PRO A 84 -12.74 -0.01 17.26
N ARG A 85 -12.67 1.03 16.44
CA ARG A 85 -12.48 2.42 16.84
C ARG A 85 -13.76 3.19 16.63
#